data_AF-A0A0F7NA98-F1
#
_entry.id   AF-A0A0F7NA98-F1
#
_cell.length_a   1.000
_cell.length_b   1.000
_cell.length_c   1.000
_cell.angle_alpha   90.00
_cell.angle_beta   90.00
_cell.angle_gamma   90.00
#
_symmetry.space_group_name_H-M   'P 1'
#
loop_
_entity.id
_entity.type
_entity.pdbx_description
1 polymer ?
#
loop_
_entity_poly.entity_id
_entity_poly.type
_entity_poly.pdbx_seq_one_letter_code
_entity_poly.pdbx_strand_id
1 'polypeptide(L)'
;MAAGSIAAMRALAAAGLDRIGWIAAGLAALDRGEDLPEPFDDEGRAFDRLFTDPSVPRTLVPAPGGGNDDALQQAMALPALPAAAGPDPLRAALEALAHAAVTWGGARQELFAQARAQLPG
;
A
#
# COMPACT_ATOMS: atom_id res chain seq x y z
N MET A 1 9.15 9.52 12.37
CA MET A 1 8.77 8.60 11.28
C MET A 1 8.24 7.32 11.88
N ALA A 2 6.91 7.14 11.92
CA ALA A 2 6.30 5.90 12.42
C ALA A 2 6.53 4.77 11.42
N ALA A 3 6.81 3.54 11.90
CA ALA A 3 7.13 2.39 11.06
C ALA A 3 6.07 2.06 9.98
N GLY A 4 4.80 2.46 10.19
CA GLY A 4 3.72 2.30 9.21
C GLY A 4 3.92 3.08 7.91
N SER A 5 4.52 4.26 7.96
CA SER A 5 4.80 5.09 6.76
C SER A 5 5.84 4.42 5.84
N ILE A 6 6.86 3.76 6.40
CA ILE A 6 7.88 3.04 5.62
C ILE A 6 7.32 1.80 4.92
N ALA A 7 6.43 1.05 5.58
CA ALA A 7 5.77 -0.10 4.98
C ALA A 7 4.87 0.30 3.80
N ALA A 8 4.07 1.36 3.97
CA ALA A 8 3.21 1.90 2.93
C ALA A 8 4.01 2.38 1.70
N MET A 9 5.09 3.13 1.91
CA MET A 9 5.98 3.56 0.83
C MET A 9 6.53 2.38 0.03
N ARG A 10 6.98 1.32 0.71
CA ARG A 10 7.52 0.13 0.04
C ARG A 10 6.45 -0.63 -0.76
N ALA A 11 5.24 -0.74 -0.23
CA ALA A 11 4.13 -1.39 -0.93
C ALA A 11 3.76 -0.64 -2.22
N LEU A 12 3.63 0.68 -2.12
CA LEU A 12 3.29 1.56 -3.24
C LEU A 12 4.40 1.57 -4.30
N ALA A 13 5.68 1.64 -3.88
CA ALA A 13 6.82 1.56 -4.79
C ALA A 13 6.89 0.20 -5.51
N ALA A 14 6.63 -0.90 -4.81
CA ALA A 14 6.64 -2.23 -5.43
C ALA A 14 5.51 -2.42 -6.46
N ALA A 15 4.38 -1.75 -6.27
CA ALA A 15 3.28 -1.72 -7.24
C ALA A 15 3.47 -0.67 -8.35
N GLY A 16 4.55 0.12 -8.32
CA GLY A 16 4.82 1.21 -9.26
C GLY A 16 3.83 2.36 -9.14
N LEU A 17 3.23 2.54 -7.96
CA LEU A 17 2.23 3.56 -7.66
C LEU A 17 2.86 4.87 -7.15
N ASP A 18 4.08 4.82 -6.63
CA ASP A 18 4.86 5.97 -6.14
C ASP A 18 5.13 7.04 -7.21
N ARG A 19 5.19 6.62 -8.48
CA ARG A 19 5.35 7.50 -9.67
C ARG A 19 4.05 8.09 -10.20
N ILE A 20 2.90 7.73 -9.63
CA ILE A 20 1.58 8.21 -10.07
C ILE A 20 1.26 9.49 -9.32
N GLY A 21 1.04 10.60 -10.04
CA GLY A 21 1.01 11.95 -9.45
C GLY A 21 0.04 12.14 -8.29
N TRP A 22 -1.15 11.54 -8.34
CA TRP A 22 -2.13 11.64 -7.25
C TRP A 22 -1.74 10.78 -6.03
N ILE A 23 -1.06 9.66 -6.23
CA ILE A 23 -0.55 8.81 -5.14
C ILE A 23 0.70 9.43 -4.51
N ALA A 24 1.59 9.99 -5.32
CA ALA A 24 2.74 10.76 -4.86
C ALA A 24 2.30 11.96 -4.00
N ALA A 25 1.22 12.64 -4.38
CA ALA A 25 0.64 13.73 -3.58
C ALA A 25 0.13 13.24 -2.22
N GLY A 26 -0.52 12.08 -2.17
CA GLY A 26 -0.96 11.46 -0.92
C GLY A 26 0.19 11.01 -0.02
N LEU A 27 1.25 10.43 -0.59
CA LEU A 27 2.50 10.12 0.13
C LEU A 27 3.14 11.38 0.72
N ALA A 28 3.18 12.47 -0.05
CA ALA A 28 3.75 13.73 0.41
C ALA A 28 2.91 14.38 1.52
N ALA A 29 1.57 14.24 1.48
CA ALA A 29 0.70 14.68 2.57
C ALA A 29 0.95 13.87 3.85
N LEU A 30 1.08 12.54 3.72
CA LEU A 30 1.43 11.65 4.83
C LEU A 30 2.78 12.04 5.46
N ASP A 31 3.80 12.33 4.65
CA ASP A 31 5.12 12.78 5.14
C ASP A 31 5.06 14.13 5.87
N ARG A 32 4.14 15.02 5.47
CA ARG A 32 3.89 16.30 6.15
C ARG A 32 2.96 16.19 7.37
N GLY A 33 2.36 15.02 7.61
CA GLY A 33 1.35 14.84 8.65
C GLY A 33 0.04 15.59 8.37
N GLU A 34 -0.23 15.85 7.09
CA GLU A 34 -1.46 16.48 6.61
C GLU A 34 -2.54 15.42 6.35
N ASP A 35 -3.80 15.87 6.35
CA ASP A 35 -4.91 15.03 5.89
C ASP A 35 -4.70 14.60 4.44
N LEU A 36 -5.10 13.37 4.12
CA LEU A 36 -4.94 12.85 2.77
C LEU A 36 -5.84 13.63 1.78
N PRO A 37 -5.31 14.01 0.61
CA PRO A 37 -6.07 14.74 -0.40
C PRO A 37 -7.08 13.83 -1.11
N GLU A 38 -8.03 14.42 -1.85
CA GLU A 38 -8.83 13.66 -2.83
C GLU A 38 -7.89 12.88 -3.79
N PRO A 39 -8.20 11.62 -4.14
CA PRO A 39 -9.43 10.88 -3.88
C PRO A 39 -9.39 9.99 -2.62
N PHE A 40 -8.41 10.14 -1.73
CA PHE A 40 -8.23 9.24 -0.59
C PHE A 40 -9.22 9.50 0.56
N ASP A 41 -10.03 10.55 0.46
CA ASP A 41 -11.18 10.81 1.33
C ASP A 41 -12.28 9.73 1.18
N ASP A 42 -12.26 8.97 0.08
CA ASP A 42 -13.24 7.96 -0.25
C ASP A 42 -12.57 6.74 -0.90
N GLU A 43 -12.66 5.58 -0.25
CA GLU A 43 -12.05 4.34 -0.74
C GLU A 43 -12.56 3.96 -2.14
N GLY A 44 -13.87 4.12 -2.40
CA GLY A 44 -14.48 3.83 -3.70
C GLY A 44 -13.93 4.73 -4.80
N ARG A 45 -13.80 6.03 -4.55
CA ARG A 45 -13.21 6.98 -5.52
C ARG A 45 -11.73 6.71 -5.77
N ALA A 46 -10.98 6.30 -4.76
CA ALA A 46 -9.59 5.91 -4.93
C ALA A 46 -9.47 4.67 -5.84
N PHE A 47 -10.32 3.66 -5.66
CA PHE A 47 -10.36 2.48 -6.52
C PHE A 47 -10.86 2.79 -7.94
N ASP A 48 -11.91 3.59 -8.09
CA ASP A 48 -12.41 4.03 -9.40
C ASP A 48 -11.33 4.75 -10.20
N ARG A 49 -10.59 5.65 -9.54
CA ARG A 49 -9.46 6.35 -10.16
C ARG A 49 -8.34 5.39 -10.51
N LEU A 50 -8.01 4.43 -9.65
CA LEU A 50 -7.01 3.40 -9.92
C LEU A 50 -7.34 2.59 -11.18
N PHE A 51 -8.60 2.19 -11.36
CA PHE A 51 -9.00 1.35 -12.50
C PHE A 51 -9.11 2.15 -13.81
N THR A 52 -9.48 3.43 -13.73
CA THR A 52 -9.72 4.29 -14.91
C THR A 52 -8.48 5.04 -15.38
N ASP A 53 -7.51 5.32 -14.51
CA ASP A 53 -6.31 6.09 -14.85
C ASP A 53 -5.36 5.26 -15.74
N PRO A 54 -5.13 5.67 -17.00
CA PRO A 54 -4.29 4.92 -17.93
C PRO A 54 -2.80 4.97 -17.57
N SER A 55 -2.39 5.88 -16.67
CA SER A 55 -1.00 5.96 -16.20
C SER A 55 -0.67 4.90 -15.15
N VAL A 56 -1.67 4.28 -14.53
CA VAL A 56 -1.52 3.24 -13.52
C VAL A 56 -1.05 1.94 -14.19
N PRO A 57 0.12 1.40 -13.81
CA PRO A 57 0.56 0.10 -14.30
C PRO A 57 -0.46 -0.99 -13.96
N ARG A 58 -0.60 -1.99 -14.82
CA ARG A 58 -1.48 -3.12 -14.58
C ARG A 58 -0.66 -4.40 -14.49
N THR A 59 -0.26 -4.73 -13.28
CA THR A 59 0.53 -5.94 -13.00
C THR A 59 -0.36 -6.96 -12.32
N LEU A 60 -0.54 -8.11 -12.96
CA LEU A 60 -1.24 -9.25 -12.39
C LEU A 60 -0.24 -10.13 -11.64
N VAL A 61 -0.55 -10.48 -10.40
CA VAL A 61 0.24 -11.40 -9.58
C VAL A 61 -0.67 -12.48 -8.99
N PRO A 62 -0.16 -13.69 -8.71
CA PRO A 62 -0.98 -14.75 -8.14
C PRO A 62 -1.69 -14.28 -6.86
N ALA A 63 -3.01 -14.49 -6.76
CA ALA A 63 -3.75 -14.07 -5.59
C ALA A 63 -3.21 -14.76 -4.31
N PRO A 64 -2.98 -14.00 -3.24
CA PRO A 64 -2.59 -14.57 -1.96
C PRO A 64 -3.73 -15.41 -1.41
N GLY A 65 -3.47 -16.70 -1.20
CA GLY A 65 -4.48 -17.69 -0.79
C GLY A 65 -4.61 -18.89 -1.74
N GLY A 66 -3.90 -18.89 -2.88
CA GLY A 66 -3.83 -20.04 -3.78
C GLY A 66 -5.07 -20.21 -4.66
N GLY A 67 -5.86 -19.16 -4.85
CA GLY A 67 -6.90 -19.13 -5.88
C GLY A 67 -6.28 -19.11 -7.28
N ASN A 68 -7.04 -19.54 -8.29
CA ASN A 68 -6.60 -19.54 -9.69
C ASN A 68 -6.68 -18.15 -10.36
N ASP A 69 -7.18 -17.14 -9.65
CA ASP A 69 -7.35 -15.79 -10.19
C ASP A 69 -6.13 -14.95 -9.86
N ASP A 70 -5.60 -14.25 -10.87
CA ASP A 70 -4.57 -13.24 -10.64
C ASP A 70 -5.19 -11.99 -9.99
N ALA A 71 -4.49 -11.44 -9.00
CA ALA A 71 -4.83 -10.18 -8.36
C ALA A 71 -4.06 -9.02 -9.00
N LEU A 72 -4.73 -7.88 -9.16
CA LEU A 72 -4.09 -6.64 -9.59
C LEU A 72 -3.21 -6.11 -8.45
N GLN A 73 -1.89 -6.15 -8.64
CA GLN A 73 -0.89 -5.74 -7.65
C GLN A 73 -1.15 -4.32 -7.11
N GLN A 74 -1.58 -3.42 -7.99
CA GLN A 74 -1.90 -2.04 -7.67
C GLN A 74 -3.13 -1.91 -6.77
N ALA A 75 -4.17 -2.71 -7.00
CA ALA A 75 -5.37 -2.72 -6.16
C ALA A 75 -5.05 -3.25 -4.75
N MET A 76 -4.08 -4.16 -4.63
CA MET A 76 -3.62 -4.67 -3.35
C MET A 76 -2.79 -3.66 -2.55
N ALA A 77 -2.06 -2.78 -3.24
CA ALA A 77 -1.19 -1.78 -2.61
C ALA A 77 -1.92 -0.48 -2.24
N LEU A 78 -2.99 -0.12 -2.96
CA LEU A 78 -3.71 1.16 -2.78
C LEU A 78 -4.16 1.42 -1.33
N PRO A 79 -4.72 0.45 -0.57
CA PRO A 79 -5.19 0.70 0.79
C PRO A 79 -4.07 0.97 1.80
N ALA A 80 -2.80 0.69 1.46
CA ALA A 80 -1.67 0.95 2.36
C ALA A 80 -1.48 2.44 2.68
N LEU A 81 -1.91 3.33 1.77
CA LEU A 81 -1.82 4.78 1.98
C LEU A 81 -2.82 5.30 3.05
N PRO A 82 -4.15 5.10 2.91
CA PRO A 82 -5.09 5.51 3.95
C PRO A 82 -4.89 4.77 5.27
N ALA A 83 -4.47 3.49 5.23
CA ALA A 83 -4.13 2.75 6.45
C ALA A 83 -3.02 3.46 7.24
N ALA A 84 -1.97 3.95 6.56
CA ALA A 84 -0.86 4.66 7.21
C ALA A 84 -1.25 6.02 7.83
N ALA A 85 -2.34 6.63 7.37
CA ALA A 85 -2.89 7.87 7.93
C ALA A 85 -3.83 7.64 9.13
N GLY A 86 -4.11 6.38 9.49
CA GLY A 86 -5.01 6.04 10.58
C GLY A 86 -4.55 6.52 11.97
N PRO A 87 -5.48 6.79 12.90
CA PRO A 87 -5.20 7.39 14.21
C PRO A 87 -4.44 6.48 15.17
N ASP A 88 -4.38 5.17 14.89
CA ASP A 88 -3.59 4.19 15.63
C ASP A 88 -2.38 3.78 14.78
N PRO A 89 -1.17 4.28 15.09
CA PRO A 89 0.03 4.04 14.28
C PRO A 89 0.42 2.57 14.17
N LEU A 90 0.06 1.73 15.15
CA LEU A 90 0.37 0.31 15.14
C LEU A 90 -0.61 -0.46 14.27
N ARG A 91 -1.91 -0.15 14.41
CA ARG A 91 -2.94 -0.71 13.54
C ARG A 91 -2.73 -0.30 12.09
N ALA A 92 -2.43 0.98 11.86
CA ALA A 92 -2.03 1.55 10.57
C ALA A 92 -0.86 0.78 9.94
N ALA A 93 0.19 0.51 10.74
CA ALA A 93 1.34 -0.25 10.28
C ALA A 93 1.00 -1.72 9.98
N LEU A 94 0.16 -2.37 10.77
CA LEU A 94 -0.26 -3.75 10.56
C LEU A 94 -1.17 -3.91 9.33
N GLU A 95 -2.10 -2.98 9.12
CA GLU A 95 -2.98 -2.95 7.94
C GLU A 95 -2.15 -2.67 6.68
N ALA A 96 -1.26 -1.67 6.72
CA ALA A 96 -0.33 -1.40 5.61
C ALA A 96 0.57 -2.60 5.30
N LEU A 97 1.07 -3.29 6.33
CA LEU A 97 1.94 -4.46 6.16
C LEU A 97 1.16 -5.69 5.69
N ALA A 98 -0.10 -5.86 6.10
CA ALA A 98 -1.00 -6.89 5.57
C ALA A 98 -1.29 -6.66 4.09
N HIS A 99 -1.58 -5.42 3.68
CA HIS A 99 -1.75 -5.04 2.28
C HIS A 99 -0.45 -5.23 1.46
N ALA A 100 0.71 -4.87 2.00
CA ALA A 100 2.00 -5.12 1.39
C ALA A 100 2.30 -6.62 1.20
N ALA A 101 2.02 -7.43 2.22
CA ALA A 101 2.20 -8.88 2.21
C ALA A 101 1.21 -9.63 1.29
N VAL A 102 0.09 -9.00 0.96
CA VAL A 102 -0.87 -9.43 -0.06
C VAL A 102 -0.38 -9.01 -1.45
N THR A 103 0.18 -7.81 -1.57
CA THR A 103 0.79 -7.26 -2.80
C THR A 103 1.96 -8.11 -3.34
N TRP A 104 2.74 -8.73 -2.46
CA TRP A 104 4.01 -9.39 -2.83
C TRP A 104 3.92 -10.90 -3.14
N GLY A 105 2.74 -11.53 -3.08
CA GLY A 105 2.62 -12.96 -3.35
C GLY A 105 3.67 -13.80 -2.60
N GLY A 106 4.25 -14.83 -3.22
CA GLY A 106 5.20 -15.79 -2.61
C GLY A 106 6.40 -15.23 -1.82
N ALA A 107 6.71 -13.93 -1.92
CA ALA A 107 7.76 -13.25 -1.12
C ALA A 107 7.29 -12.80 0.29
N ARG A 108 6.04 -13.10 0.69
CA ARG A 108 5.46 -12.79 2.01
C ARG A 108 6.37 -13.16 3.18
N GLN A 109 7.03 -14.32 3.12
CA GLN A 109 7.89 -14.82 4.21
C GLN A 109 9.13 -13.93 4.42
N GLU A 110 9.73 -13.44 3.34
CA GLU A 110 10.91 -12.56 3.41
C GLU A 110 10.55 -11.18 3.96
N LEU A 111 9.36 -10.66 3.63
CA LEU A 111 8.88 -9.38 4.16
C LEU A 111 8.63 -9.46 5.68
N PHE A 112 7.97 -10.52 6.16
CA PHE A 112 7.77 -10.73 7.61
C PHE A 112 9.10 -11.00 8.34
N ALA A 113 10.04 -11.71 7.72
CA ALA A 113 11.38 -11.91 8.27
C ALA A 113 12.16 -10.59 8.40
N GLN A 114 12.08 -9.72 7.40
CA GLN A 114 12.72 -8.40 7.44
C GLN A 114 12.05 -7.46 8.46
N ALA A 115 10.73 -7.49 8.58
CA ALA A 115 10.01 -6.69 9.58
C ALA A 115 10.37 -7.12 11.01
N ARG A 116 10.48 -8.44 11.24
CA ARG A 116 10.87 -9.00 12.55
C ARG A 116 12.34 -8.74 12.90
N ALA A 117 13.22 -8.58 11.92
CA ALA A 117 14.63 -8.23 12.13
C ALA A 117 14.83 -6.74 12.49
N GLN A 118 13.85 -5.87 12.20
CA GLN A 118 13.92 -4.42 12.42
C GLN A 118 13.23 -3.98 13.73
N LEU A 119 12.52 -4.89 14.41
CA LEU A 119 11.91 -4.64 15.72
C LEU A 119 12.80 -5.26 16.81
N PRO A 120 13.32 -4.49 17.78
CA PRO A 120 13.92 -5.08 18.98
C PRO A 120 12.83 -5.80 19.79
N GLY A 121 13.19 -6.97 20.33
CA GLY A 121 12.29 -7.81 21.12
C GLY A 121 11.85 -7.18 22.44
#